data_AF-A0A6P7F137-F1
#
_entry.id   AF-A0A6P7F137-F1
#
_cell.length_a   1.000
_cell.length_b   1.000
_cell.length_c   1.000
_cell.angle_alpha   90.00
_cell.angle_beta   90.00
_cell.angle_gamma   90.00
#
_symmetry.space_group_name_H-M   'P 1'
#
loop_
_entity.id
_entity.type
_entity.pdbx_description
1 polymer ?
#
loop_
_entity_poly.entity_id
_entity_poly.type
_entity_poly.pdbx_seq_one_letter_code
_entity_poly.pdbx_strand_id
1 'polypeptide(L)'
;MRKEGDKEFLQLYRRAEDMGEKLGIKPKTPRVVGTQRFRSNVEANTPEEYYRRSIFYPYIDEISSSLTERFTSHKDVLIGLDSVLPCNIQQRQFTDLEPALDFYQSDLVHTNRDILNAEWELWKSHWKIAQVTPKTATSVLKALKDEDDAFPNMKILLGILAVLPVTTASVERSFSTLIRLKTYLRNSIGEERLTSLALLSIHRDLQVKTEEIICQYTRTPRRLQFH
;
A
#
# COMPACT_ATOMS: atom_id res chain seq x y z
N MET A 1 19.86 1.94 9.95
CA MET A 1 19.41 3.08 9.13
C MET A 1 20.19 4.37 9.38
N ARG A 2 20.31 4.88 10.63
CA ARG A 2 21.02 6.16 10.88
C ARG A 2 22.52 6.19 10.50
N LYS A 3 23.25 5.07 10.58
CA LYS A 3 24.71 5.03 10.33
C LYS A 3 25.13 5.21 8.86
N GLU A 4 24.21 4.98 7.90
CA GLU A 4 24.46 5.18 6.46
C GLU A 4 23.77 6.44 5.91
N GLY A 5 22.79 6.98 6.62
CA GLY A 5 21.99 8.12 6.19
C GLY A 5 22.78 9.43 6.05
N ASP A 6 23.94 9.57 6.70
CA ASP A 6 24.79 10.76 6.60
C ASP A 6 25.32 11.00 5.18
N LYS A 7 25.71 9.92 4.48
CA LYS A 7 26.21 10.01 3.11
C LYS A 7 25.10 10.39 2.13
N GLU A 8 23.90 9.82 2.32
CA GLU A 8 22.74 10.13 1.49
C GLU A 8 22.23 11.55 1.73
N PHE A 9 22.23 11.99 3.00
CA PHE A 9 21.91 13.37 3.34
C PHE A 9 22.86 14.34 2.65
N LEU A 10 24.17 14.07 2.66
CA LEU A 10 25.15 14.93 1.99
C LEU A 10 24.88 15.04 0.48
N GLN A 11 24.48 13.95 -0.17
CA GLN A 11 24.11 13.97 -1.59
C GLN A 11 22.83 14.77 -1.84
N LEU A 12 21.81 14.60 -1.01
CA LEU A 12 20.56 15.36 -1.10
C LEU A 12 20.79 16.85 -0.84
N TYR A 13 21.62 17.18 0.15
CA TYR A 13 21.96 18.54 0.51
C TYR A 13 22.73 19.23 -0.61
N ARG A 14 23.73 18.59 -1.24
CA ARG A 14 24.42 19.13 -2.42
C ARG A 14 23.48 19.40 -3.59
N ARG A 15 22.56 18.48 -3.88
CA ARG A 15 21.54 18.72 -4.93
C ARG A 15 20.66 19.93 -4.61
N ALA A 16 20.30 20.12 -3.34
CA ALA A 16 19.55 21.28 -2.90
C ALA A 16 20.36 22.58 -3.02
N GLU A 17 21.67 22.54 -2.73
CA GLU A 17 22.59 23.67 -2.95
C GLU A 17 22.72 24.01 -4.44
N ASP A 18 22.95 23.04 -5.31
CA ASP A 18 23.02 23.23 -6.76
C ASP A 18 21.73 23.87 -7.33
N MET A 19 20.57 23.47 -6.81
CA MET A 19 19.28 24.07 -7.17
C MET A 19 19.13 25.49 -6.62
N GLY A 20 19.58 25.73 -5.38
CA GLY A 20 19.60 27.05 -4.75
C GLY A 20 20.49 28.03 -5.50
N GLU A 21 21.68 27.61 -5.91
CA GLU A 21 22.63 28.42 -6.68
C GLU A 21 22.04 28.87 -8.03
N LYS A 22 21.34 27.98 -8.74
CA LYS A 22 20.62 28.33 -9.98
C LYS A 22 19.55 29.41 -9.79
N LEU A 23 19.04 29.56 -8.56
CA LEU A 23 18.03 30.55 -8.18
C LEU A 23 18.64 31.75 -7.43
N GLY A 24 19.97 31.79 -7.22
CA GLY A 24 20.66 32.82 -6.46
C GLY A 24 20.42 32.75 -4.94
N ILE A 25 19.93 31.62 -4.42
CA ILE A 25 19.58 31.40 -3.03
C ILE A 25 20.71 30.63 -2.34
N LYS A 26 21.30 31.23 -1.30
CA LYS A 26 22.29 30.53 -0.45
C LYS A 26 21.59 29.86 0.74
N PRO A 27 22.00 28.64 1.12
CA PRO A 27 21.47 27.98 2.31
C PRO A 27 21.84 28.78 3.55
N LYS A 28 20.82 29.17 4.32
CA LYS A 28 20.98 29.87 5.60
C LYS A 28 20.21 29.13 6.68
N THR A 29 20.75 29.12 7.89
CA THR A 29 20.02 28.65 9.06
C THR A 29 18.81 29.57 9.31
N PRO A 30 17.62 29.00 9.53
CA PRO A 30 16.44 29.77 9.93
C PRO A 30 16.71 30.53 11.23
N ARG A 31 16.03 31.67 11.41
CA ARG A 31 16.13 32.46 12.64
C ARG A 31 15.69 31.63 13.85
N VAL A 32 16.59 31.43 14.80
CA VAL A 32 16.31 30.83 16.11
C VAL A 32 15.80 31.92 17.05
N VAL A 33 14.70 31.68 17.74
CA VAL A 33 14.13 32.60 18.76
C VAL A 33 14.07 31.89 20.10
N GLY A 34 14.22 32.63 21.20
CA GLY A 34 14.40 32.05 22.55
C GLY A 34 13.30 31.08 23.00
N THR A 35 12.07 31.24 22.50
CA THR A 35 10.98 30.27 22.68
C THR A 35 10.28 29.99 21.36
N GLN A 36 10.24 28.72 20.95
CA GLN A 36 9.47 28.26 19.80
C GLN A 36 8.38 27.29 20.27
N ARG A 37 7.12 27.54 19.90
CA ARG A 37 5.98 26.67 20.27
C ARG A 37 5.82 25.45 19.36
N PHE A 38 6.30 25.53 18.12
CA PHE A 38 6.02 24.52 17.08
C PHE A 38 7.28 23.93 16.43
N ARG A 39 8.48 24.34 16.86
CA ARG A 39 9.77 23.85 16.34
C ARG A 39 10.79 23.76 17.46
N SER A 40 11.73 22.84 17.32
CA SER A 40 12.87 22.70 18.24
C SER A 40 13.99 23.64 17.83
N ASN A 41 14.56 24.36 18.81
CA ASN A 41 15.81 25.10 18.61
C ASN A 41 16.98 24.12 18.57
N VAL A 42 17.23 23.55 17.39
CA VAL A 42 18.32 22.61 17.20
C VAL A 42 19.64 23.36 17.10
N GLU A 43 20.54 23.10 18.04
CA GLU A 43 21.91 23.62 17.99
C GLU A 43 22.65 23.02 16.80
N ALA A 44 23.19 23.88 15.95
CA ALA A 44 23.95 23.51 14.76
C ALA A 44 24.92 24.63 14.39
N ASN A 45 26.15 24.26 14.04
CA ASN A 45 27.20 25.21 13.67
C ASN A 45 27.15 25.59 12.19
N THR A 46 26.53 24.75 11.36
CA THR A 46 26.36 24.98 9.92
C THR A 46 24.90 24.81 9.49
N PRO A 47 24.47 25.45 8.38
CA PRO A 47 23.15 25.20 7.78
C PRO A 47 22.93 23.72 7.47
N GLU A 48 23.95 23.03 6.98
CA GLU A 48 23.94 21.60 6.72
C GLU A 48 23.59 20.79 7.98
N GLU A 49 24.29 21.04 9.09
CA GLU A 49 24.05 20.34 10.34
C GLU A 49 22.65 20.62 10.91
N TYR A 50 22.17 21.86 10.75
CA TYR A 50 20.83 22.25 11.16
C TYR A 50 19.78 21.45 10.40
N TYR A 51 19.82 21.43 9.07
CA TYR A 51 18.84 20.73 8.25
C TYR A 51 18.91 19.21 8.42
N ARG A 52 20.11 18.66 8.66
CA ARG A 52 20.27 17.25 8.99
C ARG A 52 19.52 16.87 10.27
N ARG A 53 19.71 17.64 11.34
CA ARG A 53 19.14 17.33 12.66
C ARG A 53 17.66 17.72 12.79
N SER A 54 17.24 18.81 12.14
CA SER A 54 15.87 19.32 12.28
C SER A 54 14.88 18.75 11.26
N ILE A 55 15.35 18.28 10.09
CA ILE A 55 14.50 17.76 9.03
C ILE A 55 14.83 16.30 8.74
N PHE A 56 16.08 16.00 8.38
CA PHE A 56 16.42 14.67 7.87
C PHE A 56 16.21 13.57 8.91
N TYR A 57 16.79 13.70 10.11
CA TYR A 57 16.59 12.67 11.14
C TYR A 57 15.14 12.52 11.58
N PRO A 58 14.39 13.58 11.94
CA PRO A 58 12.99 13.43 12.31
C PRO A 58 12.15 12.80 11.20
N TYR A 59 12.43 13.13 9.93
CA TYR A 59 11.71 12.54 8.80
C TYR A 59 11.99 11.05 8.61
N ILE A 60 13.26 10.64 8.70
CA ILE A 60 13.64 9.22 8.61
C ILE A 60 13.11 8.44 9.81
N ASP A 61 13.16 9.01 11.01
CA ASP A 61 12.60 8.41 12.21
C ASP A 61 11.09 8.25 12.10
N GLU A 62 10.39 9.26 11.58
CA GLU A 62 8.93 9.22 11.34
C GLU A 62 8.57 8.14 10.33
N ILE A 63 9.29 8.05 9.20
CA ILE A 63 9.08 6.98 8.22
C ILE A 63 9.34 5.61 8.86
N SER A 64 10.44 5.47 9.61
CA SER A 64 10.78 4.22 10.26
C SER A 64 9.72 3.83 11.30
N SER A 65 9.24 4.79 12.10
CA SER A 65 8.18 4.59 13.07
C SER A 65 6.88 4.20 12.38
N SER A 66 6.48 4.95 11.36
CA SER A 66 5.27 4.67 10.56
C SER A 66 5.31 3.28 9.92
N LEU A 67 6.45 2.89 9.35
CA LEU A 67 6.63 1.54 8.79
C LEU A 67 6.57 0.49 9.88
N THR A 68 7.22 0.72 11.02
CA THR A 68 7.21 -0.21 12.14
C THR A 68 5.79 -0.37 12.67
N GLU A 69 5.09 0.72 12.98
CA GLU A 69 3.71 0.69 13.46
C GLU A 69 2.77 -0.02 12.47
N ARG A 70 2.86 0.32 11.18
CA ARG A 70 1.99 -0.25 10.13
C ARG A 70 2.20 -1.75 9.91
N PHE A 71 3.42 -2.26 10.02
CA PHE A 71 3.73 -3.67 9.74
C PHE A 71 3.86 -4.54 11.00
N THR A 72 4.07 -3.96 12.18
CA THR A 72 4.22 -4.75 13.42
C THR A 72 2.89 -5.34 13.88
N SER A 73 1.79 -4.58 13.75
CA SER A 73 0.45 -5.04 14.14
C SER A 73 -0.02 -6.26 13.34
N HIS A 74 0.36 -6.34 12.06
CA HIS A 74 -0.05 -7.42 11.15
C HIS A 74 1.05 -8.43 10.90
N LYS A 75 2.20 -8.32 11.60
CA LYS A 75 3.37 -9.17 11.34
C LYS A 75 3.03 -10.66 11.47
N ASP A 76 2.37 -11.04 12.55
CA ASP A 76 2.06 -12.44 12.82
C ASP A 76 1.01 -12.99 11.86
N VAL A 77 0.02 -12.17 11.48
CA VAL A 77 -0.98 -12.49 10.44
C VAL A 77 -0.30 -12.69 9.08
N LEU A 78 0.64 -11.81 8.71
CA LEU A 78 1.39 -11.91 7.46
C LEU A 78 2.31 -13.13 7.43
N ILE A 79 2.94 -13.48 8.56
CA ILE A 79 3.73 -14.71 8.70
C ILE A 79 2.81 -15.94 8.52
N GLY A 80 1.61 -15.90 9.09
CA GLY A 80 0.61 -16.94 8.90
C GLY A 80 0.19 -17.09 7.43
N LEU A 81 -0.12 -15.98 6.74
CA LEU A 81 -0.42 -16.04 5.30
C LEU A 81 0.76 -16.53 4.45
N ASP A 82 1.98 -16.08 4.76
CA ASP A 82 3.21 -16.53 4.10
C ASP A 82 3.45 -18.03 4.29
N SER A 83 3.04 -18.59 5.43
CA SER A 83 3.19 -20.02 5.70
C SER A 83 2.44 -20.91 4.70
N VAL A 84 1.34 -20.40 4.14
CA VAL A 84 0.52 -21.11 3.13
C VAL A 84 1.26 -21.29 1.80
N LEU A 85 2.28 -20.46 1.52
CA LEU A 85 3.04 -20.55 0.28
C LEU A 85 3.84 -21.87 0.21
N PRO A 86 3.76 -22.62 -0.91
CA PRO A 86 4.46 -23.89 -1.07
C PRO A 86 5.99 -23.82 -0.91
N CYS A 87 6.60 -22.64 -1.14
CA CYS A 87 8.03 -22.45 -0.93
C CYS A 87 8.45 -22.48 0.55
N ASN A 88 7.55 -22.09 1.45
CA ASN A 88 7.85 -21.93 2.88
C ASN A 88 7.17 -23.02 3.73
N ILE A 89 6.18 -23.73 3.19
CA ILE A 89 5.34 -24.68 3.92
C ILE A 89 6.11 -25.82 4.61
N GLN A 90 7.25 -26.25 4.05
CA GLN A 90 8.01 -27.36 4.64
C GLN A 90 8.65 -27.00 5.99
N GLN A 91 8.98 -25.72 6.17
CA GLN A 91 9.65 -25.22 7.38
C GLN A 91 8.66 -24.69 8.43
N ARG A 92 7.37 -24.65 8.09
CA ARG A 92 6.31 -24.04 8.91
C ARG A 92 5.45 -25.10 9.60
N GLN A 93 4.92 -24.71 10.75
CA GLN A 93 4.01 -25.50 11.57
C GLN A 93 2.60 -24.91 11.52
N PHE A 94 1.59 -25.70 11.87
CA PHE A 94 0.20 -25.23 11.92
C PHE A 94 0.03 -24.04 12.90
N THR A 95 0.81 -24.00 13.99
CA THR A 95 0.83 -22.88 14.95
C THR A 95 1.18 -21.55 14.31
N ASP A 96 1.96 -21.54 13.23
CA ASP A 96 2.32 -20.31 12.52
C ASP A 96 1.11 -19.72 11.79
N LEU A 97 0.10 -20.54 11.48
CA LEU A 97 -1.10 -20.16 10.74
C LEU A 97 -2.20 -19.60 11.66
N GLU A 98 -2.17 -19.92 12.96
CA GLU A 98 -3.20 -19.52 13.94
C GLU A 98 -3.53 -18.02 13.93
N PRO A 99 -2.54 -17.10 13.89
CA PRO A 99 -2.83 -15.66 13.87
C PRO A 99 -3.63 -15.24 12.63
N ALA A 100 -3.38 -15.88 11.47
CA ALA A 100 -4.10 -15.60 10.24
C ALA A 100 -5.52 -16.21 10.25
N LEU A 101 -5.68 -17.41 10.83
CA LEU A 101 -6.98 -18.06 10.97
C LEU A 101 -7.91 -17.27 11.90
N ASP A 102 -7.37 -16.79 13.02
CA ASP A 102 -8.13 -16.00 13.98
C ASP A 102 -8.50 -14.61 13.39
N PHE A 103 -7.60 -14.00 12.61
CA PHE A 103 -7.86 -12.70 11.99
C PHE A 103 -8.88 -12.77 10.83
N TYR A 104 -8.81 -13.80 9.98
CA TYR A 104 -9.69 -13.98 8.81
C TYR A 104 -10.83 -14.99 9.06
N GLN A 105 -11.17 -15.24 10.32
CA GLN A 105 -12.16 -16.24 10.72
C GLN A 105 -13.51 -16.10 9.98
N SER A 106 -13.93 -14.88 9.69
CA SER A 106 -15.18 -14.56 8.97
C SER A 106 -15.16 -14.91 7.49
N ASP A 107 -13.96 -14.98 6.89
CA ASP A 107 -13.79 -15.25 5.46
C ASP A 107 -13.62 -16.75 5.18
N LEU A 108 -13.32 -17.56 6.21
CA LEU A 108 -13.10 -18.99 6.09
C LEU A 108 -14.40 -19.78 5.95
N VAL A 109 -14.34 -20.88 5.20
CA VAL A 109 -15.48 -21.78 4.98
C VAL A 109 -15.69 -22.69 6.18
N HIS A 110 -14.59 -23.14 6.80
CA HIS A 110 -14.63 -23.96 8.02
C HIS A 110 -13.76 -23.33 9.10
N THR A 111 -14.34 -23.18 10.29
CA THR A 111 -13.66 -22.54 11.43
C THR A 111 -13.17 -23.53 12.49
N ASN A 112 -13.56 -24.80 12.35
CA ASN A 112 -13.11 -25.84 13.27
C ASN A 112 -11.60 -26.09 13.07
N ARG A 113 -10.83 -25.91 14.14
CA ARG A 113 -9.37 -26.06 14.12
C ARG A 113 -8.92 -27.46 13.73
N ASP A 114 -9.67 -28.50 14.08
CA ASP A 114 -9.33 -29.88 13.69
C ASP A 114 -9.43 -30.08 12.18
N ILE A 115 -10.45 -29.48 11.55
CA ILE A 115 -10.64 -29.52 10.10
C ILE A 115 -9.57 -28.70 9.39
N LEU A 116 -9.26 -27.51 9.90
CA LEU A 116 -8.21 -26.64 9.37
C LEU A 116 -6.83 -27.28 9.46
N ASN A 117 -6.53 -27.97 10.55
CA ASN A 117 -5.26 -28.69 10.72
C ASN A 117 -5.18 -29.90 9.78
N ALA A 118 -6.27 -30.66 9.62
CA ALA A 118 -6.33 -31.75 8.65
C ALA A 118 -6.13 -31.25 7.21
N GLU A 119 -6.79 -30.16 6.82
CA GLU A 119 -6.62 -29.53 5.52
C GLU A 119 -5.18 -29.01 5.31
N TRP A 120 -4.58 -28.41 6.33
CA TRP A 120 -3.19 -27.96 6.31
C TRP A 120 -2.19 -29.11 6.09
N GLU A 121 -2.37 -30.24 6.77
CA GLU A 121 -1.49 -31.41 6.60
C GLU A 121 -1.64 -32.04 5.22
N LEU A 122 -2.86 -32.08 4.68
CA LEU A 122 -3.12 -32.51 3.30
C LEU A 122 -2.47 -31.55 2.30
N TRP A 123 -2.60 -30.24 2.52
CA TRP A 123 -1.98 -29.20 1.71
C TRP A 123 -0.45 -29.32 1.71
N LYS A 124 0.15 -29.51 2.89
CA LYS A 124 1.60 -29.75 3.03
C LYS A 124 2.04 -31.01 2.29
N SER A 125 1.25 -32.07 2.35
CA SER A 125 1.54 -33.34 1.68
C SER A 125 1.41 -33.25 0.16
N HIS A 126 0.39 -32.54 -0.34
CA HIS A 126 0.19 -32.27 -1.76
C HIS A 126 1.42 -31.59 -2.38
N TRP A 127 1.92 -30.53 -1.74
CA TRP A 127 3.10 -29.80 -2.21
C TRP A 127 4.44 -30.49 -1.96
N LYS A 128 4.50 -31.55 -1.13
CA LYS A 128 5.67 -32.44 -1.07
C LYS A 128 5.79 -33.32 -2.31
N ILE A 129 4.65 -33.74 -2.85
CA ILE A 129 4.58 -34.64 -4.01
C ILE A 129 4.75 -33.86 -5.31
N ALA A 130 4.30 -32.59 -5.34
CA ALA A 130 4.44 -31.72 -6.49
C ALA A 130 5.92 -31.47 -6.86
N GLN A 131 6.28 -31.70 -8.13
CA GLN A 131 7.64 -31.46 -8.64
C GLN A 131 7.99 -29.97 -8.79
N VAL A 132 6.97 -29.10 -8.88
CA VAL A 132 7.14 -27.65 -9.04
C VAL A 132 6.50 -26.95 -7.85
N THR A 133 7.30 -26.19 -7.10
CA THR A 133 6.82 -25.35 -5.99
C THR A 133 6.74 -23.88 -6.44
N PRO A 134 5.52 -23.36 -6.68
CA PRO A 134 5.37 -21.97 -7.06
C PRO A 134 5.74 -21.05 -5.89
N LYS A 135 6.40 -19.92 -6.20
CA LYS A 135 6.90 -18.96 -5.19
C LYS A 135 5.93 -17.79 -4.91
N THR A 136 4.88 -17.64 -5.71
CA THR A 136 3.97 -16.49 -5.63
C THR A 136 2.53 -16.96 -5.50
N ALA A 137 1.74 -16.32 -4.63
CA ALA A 137 0.33 -16.68 -4.41
C ALA A 137 -0.47 -16.80 -5.72
N THR A 138 -0.28 -15.90 -6.67
CA THR A 138 -0.94 -15.94 -8.00
C THR A 138 -0.57 -17.16 -8.83
N SER A 139 0.69 -17.60 -8.77
CA SER A 139 1.15 -18.81 -9.46
C SER A 139 0.60 -20.08 -8.81
N VAL A 140 0.46 -20.09 -7.48
CA VAL A 140 -0.18 -21.17 -6.72
C VAL A 140 -1.65 -21.28 -7.11
N LEU A 141 -2.39 -20.17 -7.06
CA LEU A 141 -3.80 -20.11 -7.47
C LEU A 141 -4.02 -20.56 -8.92
N LYS A 142 -3.09 -20.23 -9.83
CA LYS A 142 -3.16 -20.67 -11.23
C LYS A 142 -2.93 -22.18 -11.37
N ALA A 143 -2.04 -22.76 -10.57
CA ALA A 143 -1.77 -24.20 -10.57
C ALA A 143 -2.96 -25.01 -10.01
N LEU A 144 -3.74 -24.43 -9.11
CA LEU A 144 -4.91 -25.04 -8.47
C LEU A 144 -6.23 -24.79 -9.19
N LYS A 145 -6.19 -24.21 -10.39
CA LYS A 145 -7.39 -23.81 -11.13
C LYS A 145 -8.30 -25.00 -11.47
N ASP A 146 -7.73 -26.21 -11.58
CA ASP A 146 -8.48 -27.42 -11.96
C ASP A 146 -8.97 -28.22 -10.74
N GLU A 147 -8.51 -27.89 -9.52
CA GLU A 147 -8.84 -28.61 -8.28
C GLU A 147 -9.70 -27.74 -7.37
N ASP A 148 -10.94 -27.44 -7.79
CA ASP A 148 -11.71 -26.36 -7.17
C ASP A 148 -12.06 -26.59 -5.68
N ASP A 149 -12.32 -27.84 -5.28
CA ASP A 149 -12.87 -28.17 -3.95
C ASP A 149 -11.87 -28.82 -2.97
N ALA A 150 -10.62 -29.07 -3.37
CA ALA A 150 -9.71 -29.85 -2.52
C ALA A 150 -9.21 -29.10 -1.27
N PHE A 151 -9.04 -27.77 -1.35
CA PHE A 151 -8.43 -26.94 -0.31
C PHE A 151 -9.11 -25.56 -0.17
N PRO A 152 -10.39 -25.51 0.26
CA PRO A 152 -11.17 -24.28 0.27
C PRO A 152 -10.56 -23.18 1.15
N ASN A 153 -10.10 -23.49 2.37
CA ASN A 153 -9.59 -22.48 3.29
C ASN A 153 -8.18 -22.02 2.88
N MET A 154 -7.33 -22.92 2.40
CA MET A 154 -5.99 -22.56 1.91
C MET A 154 -6.07 -21.64 0.69
N LYS A 155 -7.03 -21.87 -0.21
CA LYS A 155 -7.29 -20.99 -1.36
C LYS A 155 -7.74 -19.60 -0.95
N ILE A 156 -8.62 -19.49 0.05
CA ILE A 156 -9.07 -18.19 0.58
C ILE A 156 -7.88 -17.42 1.15
N LEU A 157 -7.07 -18.05 1.98
CA LEU A 157 -5.87 -17.43 2.56
C LEU A 157 -4.87 -17.00 1.48
N LEU A 158 -4.65 -17.81 0.44
CA LEU A 158 -3.82 -17.45 -0.71
C LEU A 158 -4.41 -16.29 -1.52
N GLY A 159 -5.73 -16.25 -1.68
CA GLY A 159 -6.45 -15.16 -2.34
C GLY A 159 -6.23 -13.85 -1.60
N ILE A 160 -6.41 -13.85 -0.28
CA ILE A 160 -6.14 -12.70 0.59
C ILE A 160 -4.68 -12.26 0.43
N LEU A 161 -3.72 -13.19 0.50
CA LEU A 161 -2.29 -12.89 0.31
C LEU A 161 -2.00 -12.27 -1.06
N ALA A 162 -2.65 -12.72 -2.13
CA ALA A 162 -2.48 -12.17 -3.47
C ALA A 162 -3.02 -10.73 -3.60
N VAL A 163 -4.03 -10.36 -2.80
CA VAL A 163 -4.70 -9.06 -2.85
C VAL A 163 -4.03 -8.01 -1.94
N LEU A 164 -3.38 -8.43 -0.84
CA LEU A 164 -2.71 -7.53 0.11
C LEU A 164 -1.69 -6.55 -0.51
N PRO A 165 -0.73 -6.97 -1.37
CA PRO A 165 0.21 -6.03 -1.99
C PRO A 165 -0.43 -5.19 -3.11
N VAL A 166 -1.56 -5.63 -3.68
CA VAL A 166 -2.20 -4.98 -4.84
C VAL A 166 -3.12 -3.84 -4.40
N THR A 167 -3.77 -3.97 -3.25
CA THR A 167 -4.72 -2.94 -2.76
C THR A 167 -4.00 -1.68 -2.32
N THR A 168 -2.83 -1.77 -1.65
CA THR A 168 -2.10 -0.57 -1.20
C THR A 168 -1.68 0.33 -2.35
N ALA A 169 -1.10 -0.23 -3.41
CA ALA A 169 -0.68 0.53 -4.60
C ALA A 169 -1.86 1.08 -5.42
N SER A 170 -2.94 0.31 -5.56
CA SER A 170 -4.14 0.75 -6.30
C SER A 170 -4.87 1.88 -5.56
N VAL A 171 -4.95 1.77 -4.23
CA VAL A 171 -5.54 2.79 -3.35
C VAL A 171 -4.69 4.06 -3.35
N GLU A 172 -3.37 3.97 -3.27
CA GLU A 172 -2.47 5.12 -3.37
C GLU A 172 -2.56 5.83 -4.72
N ARG A 173 -2.65 5.08 -5.83
CA ARG A 173 -2.89 5.65 -7.17
C ARG A 173 -4.23 6.38 -7.21
N SER A 174 -5.29 5.76 -6.69
CA SER A 174 -6.64 6.32 -6.65
C SER A 174 -6.68 7.61 -5.82
N PHE A 175 -6.12 7.61 -4.61
CA PHE A 175 -6.00 8.81 -3.79
C PHE A 175 -5.14 9.89 -4.42
N SER A 176 -4.02 9.54 -5.06
CA SER A 176 -3.17 10.50 -5.77
C SER A 176 -3.92 11.17 -6.93
N THR A 177 -4.68 10.40 -7.72
CA THR A 177 -5.53 10.96 -8.77
C THR A 177 -6.61 11.88 -8.20
N LEU A 178 -7.25 11.48 -7.10
CA LEU A 178 -8.30 12.25 -6.45
C LEU A 178 -7.75 13.57 -5.87
N ILE A 179 -6.58 13.54 -5.22
CA ILE A 179 -5.87 14.73 -4.76
C ILE A 179 -5.56 15.65 -5.95
N ARG A 180 -4.98 15.13 -7.04
CA ARG A 180 -4.69 15.94 -8.24
C ARG A 180 -5.95 16.57 -8.83
N LEU A 181 -7.06 15.83 -8.93
CA LEU A 181 -8.34 16.34 -9.42
C LEU A 181 -8.89 17.45 -8.51
N LYS A 182 -8.88 17.24 -7.19
CA LYS A 182 -9.35 18.21 -6.20
C LYS A 182 -8.50 19.48 -6.21
N THR A 183 -7.17 19.34 -6.24
CA THR A 183 -6.22 20.47 -6.33
C THR A 183 -6.36 21.22 -7.64
N TYR A 184 -6.51 20.52 -8.77
CA TYR A 184 -6.67 21.13 -10.09
C TYR A 184 -7.96 21.95 -10.18
N LEU A 185 -9.06 21.46 -9.60
CA LEU A 185 -10.35 22.10 -9.75
C LEU A 185 -10.62 23.22 -8.73
N ARG A 186 -9.93 23.23 -7.56
CA ARG A 186 -9.92 24.24 -6.45
C ARG A 186 -11.28 24.82 -5.97
N ASN A 187 -12.36 24.54 -6.67
CA ASN A 187 -13.72 24.92 -6.39
C ASN A 187 -14.38 23.82 -5.57
N SER A 188 -15.32 24.20 -4.71
CA SER A 188 -16.22 23.31 -3.98
C SER A 188 -17.07 22.51 -4.97
N ILE A 189 -16.54 21.36 -5.40
CA ILE A 189 -17.25 20.35 -6.16
C ILE A 189 -18.00 19.46 -5.16
N GLY A 190 -19.25 19.11 -5.49
CA GLY A 190 -19.99 18.10 -4.73
C GLY A 190 -19.37 16.71 -4.86
N GLU A 191 -19.44 15.92 -3.80
CA GLU A 191 -18.81 14.59 -3.70
C GLU A 191 -19.15 13.67 -4.88
N GLU A 192 -20.40 13.63 -5.35
CA GLU A 192 -20.81 12.80 -6.50
C GLU A 192 -20.05 13.11 -7.79
N ARG A 193 -19.81 14.40 -8.08
CA ARG A 193 -19.09 14.79 -9.29
C ARG A 193 -17.61 14.46 -9.16
N LEU A 194 -17.04 14.57 -7.96
CA LEU A 194 -15.65 14.24 -7.69
C LEU A 194 -15.38 12.75 -7.85
N THR A 195 -16.22 11.90 -7.25
CA THR A 195 -16.10 10.44 -7.33
C THR A 195 -16.24 9.95 -8.76
N SER A 196 -17.23 10.49 -9.51
CA SER A 196 -17.42 10.17 -10.93
C SER A 196 -16.19 10.52 -11.78
N LEU A 197 -15.59 11.70 -11.56
CA LEU A 197 -14.39 12.11 -12.30
C LEU A 197 -13.15 11.29 -11.92
N ALA A 198 -13.01 10.92 -10.64
CA ALA A 198 -11.94 10.07 -10.15
C ALA A 198 -12.00 8.68 -10.81
N LEU A 199 -13.20 8.07 -10.86
CA LEU A 199 -13.40 6.78 -11.53
C LEU A 199 -13.02 6.83 -13.02
N LEU A 200 -13.46 7.86 -13.75
CA LEU A 200 -13.07 8.07 -15.15
C LEU A 200 -11.55 8.24 -15.32
N SER A 201 -10.89 8.91 -14.36
CA SER A 201 -9.45 9.11 -14.41
C SER A 201 -8.65 7.85 -14.06
N ILE A 202 -9.13 7.02 -13.13
CA ILE A 202 -8.48 5.78 -12.71
C ILE A 202 -8.61 4.72 -13.81
N HIS A 203 -9.80 4.61 -14.41
CA HIS A 203 -10.10 3.64 -15.45
C HIS A 203 -10.02 4.24 -16.86
N ARG A 204 -8.95 4.97 -17.15
CA ARG A 204 -8.76 5.62 -18.46
C ARG A 204 -8.69 4.62 -19.63
N ASP A 205 -8.36 3.36 -19.32
CA ASP A 205 -8.23 2.28 -20.31
C ASP A 205 -9.59 1.66 -20.70
N LEU A 206 -10.68 1.98 -19.97
CA LEU A 206 -12.02 1.60 -20.38
C LEU A 206 -12.47 2.50 -21.54
N GLN A 207 -12.62 1.92 -22.73
CA GLN A 207 -13.20 2.62 -23.87
C GLN A 207 -14.69 2.84 -23.63
N VAL A 208 -15.05 4.05 -23.20
CA VAL A 208 -16.47 4.43 -23.07
C VAL A 208 -17.02 4.73 -24.46
N LYS A 209 -17.99 3.93 -24.91
CA LYS A 209 -18.68 4.16 -26.18
C LYS A 209 -19.50 5.44 -26.11
N THR A 210 -19.10 6.45 -26.88
CA THR A 210 -19.74 7.77 -26.87
C THR A 210 -21.23 7.72 -27.22
N GLU A 211 -21.62 6.78 -28.08
CA GLU A 211 -23.01 6.56 -28.49
C GLU A 211 -23.93 6.15 -27.32
N GLU A 212 -23.44 5.29 -26.42
CA GLU A 212 -24.20 4.87 -25.24
C GLU A 212 -24.38 6.03 -24.25
N ILE A 213 -23.38 6.90 -24.11
CA ILE A 213 -23.46 8.11 -23.28
C ILE A 213 -24.52 9.06 -23.85
N ILE A 214 -24.51 9.30 -25.17
CA ILE A 214 -25.49 10.17 -25.84
C ILE A 214 -26.91 9.62 -25.63
N CYS A 215 -27.11 8.32 -25.86
CA CYS A 215 -28.38 7.65 -25.62
C CYS A 215 -28.85 7.80 -24.16
N GLN A 216 -27.98 7.59 -23.17
CA GLN A 216 -28.34 7.82 -21.77
C GLN A 216 -28.68 9.29 -21.48
N TYR A 217 -27.91 10.24 -22.04
CA TYR A 217 -28.12 11.67 -21.83
C TYR A 217 -29.41 12.19 -22.48
N THR A 218 -29.87 11.55 -23.55
CA THR A 218 -31.18 11.84 -24.17
C THR A 218 -32.37 11.26 -23.41
N ARG A 219 -32.16 10.24 -22.56
CA ARG A 219 -33.22 9.62 -21.75
C ARG A 219 -33.56 10.42 -20.50
N THR A 220 -32.65 11.26 -20.00
CA THR A 220 -32.91 12.17 -18.88
C THR A 220 -33.58 13.46 -19.40
N PRO A 221 -34.72 13.88 -18.82
CA PRO A 221 -35.40 15.08 -19.26
C PRO A 221 -34.53 16.31 -19.02
N ARG A 222 -34.29 17.10 -20.08
CA ARG A 222 -33.50 18.33 -20.01
C ARG A 222 -34.21 19.34 -19.09
N ARG A 223 -33.45 19.95 -18.16
CA ARG A 223 -33.91 21.11 -17.36
C ARG A 223 -33.85 22.44 -18.13
N LEU A 224 -33.46 22.44 -19.40
CA LEU A 224 -33.39 23.64 -20.23
C LEU A 224 -34.54 23.59 -21.24
N GLN A 225 -35.60 24.35 -20.94
CA GLN A 225 -36.58 24.76 -21.95
C GLN A 225 -35.90 25.80 -22.84
N PHE A 226 -35.68 25.45 -24.09
CA PHE A 226 -35.36 26.45 -25.10
C PHE A 226 -36.67 27.13 -25.47
N HIS A 227 -36.79 28.42 -25.12
CA HIS A 227 -37.87 29.30 -25.58
C HIS A 227 -37.60 29.78 -27.00
#